data_AF-A0A6A3N5J2-F1
#
_entry.id   AF-A0A6A3N5J2-F1
#
_cell.length_a   1.000
_cell.length_b   1.000
_cell.length_c   1.000
_cell.angle_alpha   90.00
_cell.angle_beta   90.00
_cell.angle_gamma   90.00
#
_symmetry.space_group_name_H-M   'P 1'
#
loop_
_entity.id
_entity.type
_entity.pdbx_description
1 polymer ?
#
loop_
_entity_poly.entity_id
_entity_poly.type
_entity_poly.pdbx_seq_one_letter_code
_entity_poly.pdbx_strand_id
1 'polypeptide(L)'
;MVYLDQDEKEEYLKIRGLSYWAEYGINYYRNLYRIAIRVFAVPTSSAASERVWSIYSFLMTKRRNRLAFEKLERIAFIYINSCLLDYIDCRDYLATDVDEDIDDDTNEESEEAKEDEEVIVVT
;
A
#
# COMPACT_ATOMS: atom_id res chain seq x y z
N MET A 1 18.06 30.26 21.02
CA MET A 1 17.02 29.48 20.33
C MET A 1 15.83 30.41 20.11
N VAL A 2 15.23 30.42 18.91
CA VAL A 2 13.89 30.99 18.73
C VAL A 2 12.93 29.89 19.18
N TYR A 3 12.13 30.16 20.21
CA TYR A 3 11.06 29.27 20.61
C TYR A 3 9.80 29.72 19.87
N LEU A 4 9.21 28.80 19.11
CA LEU A 4 7.87 28.98 18.56
C LEU A 4 6.86 28.90 19.69
N ASP A 5 5.78 29.67 19.61
CA ASP A 5 4.67 29.57 20.56
C ASP A 5 3.91 28.25 20.38
N GLN A 6 2.99 27.92 21.30
CA GLN A 6 2.29 26.64 21.23
C GLN A 6 1.35 26.56 20.01
N ASP A 7 0.66 27.66 19.71
CA ASP A 7 -0.28 27.76 18.60
C ASP A 7 0.43 27.61 17.24
N GLU A 8 1.61 28.23 17.08
CA GLU A 8 2.44 28.10 15.88
C GLU A 8 2.89 26.65 15.65
N LYS A 9 3.27 25.91 16.71
CA LYS A 9 3.65 24.50 16.60
C LYS A 9 2.48 23.64 16.11
N GLU A 10 1.27 23.91 16.60
CA GLU A 10 0.06 23.20 16.16
C GLU A 10 -0.31 23.52 14.71
N GLU A 11 -0.01 24.73 14.22
CA GLU A 11 -0.14 25.06 12.80
C GLU A 11 0.85 24.25 11.94
N TYR A 12 2.15 24.25 12.28
CA TYR A 12 3.16 23.49 11.54
C TYR A 12 2.88 21.97 11.51
N LEU A 13 2.32 21.41 12.58
CA LEU A 13 1.95 19.98 12.64
C LEU A 13 0.77 19.61 11.71
N LYS A 14 -0.07 20.58 11.32
CA LYS A 14 -1.19 20.36 10.38
C LYS A 14 -0.73 20.37 8.92
N ILE A 15 0.44 20.96 8.62
CA ILE A 15 0.97 21.05 7.26
C ILE A 15 1.63 19.72 6.87
N ARG A 16 1.23 19.14 5.74
CA ARG A 16 1.95 17.99 5.15
C ARG A 16 3.40 18.39 4.86
N GLY A 17 4.37 17.60 5.34
CA GLY A 17 5.79 17.88 5.17
C GLY A 17 6.20 18.18 3.72
N LEU A 18 5.61 17.48 2.74
CA LEU A 18 5.83 17.74 1.32
C LEU A 18 5.44 19.19 0.90
N SER A 19 4.29 19.68 1.37
CA SER A 19 3.81 21.05 1.11
C SER A 19 4.73 22.09 1.75
N TYR A 20 5.12 21.89 3.01
CA TYR A 20 6.05 22.79 3.71
C TYR A 20 7.38 22.94 2.93
N TRP A 21 7.96 21.83 2.47
CA TRP A 21 9.22 21.85 1.73
C TRP A 21 9.07 22.40 0.29
N ALA A 22 7.87 22.36 -0.29
CA ALA A 22 7.58 22.93 -1.59
C ALA A 22 7.42 24.45 -1.53
N GLU A 23 6.72 24.97 -0.54
CA GLU A 23 6.36 26.39 -0.40
C GLU A 23 7.46 27.20 0.32
N TYR A 24 7.90 26.73 1.49
CA TYR A 24 8.87 27.44 2.33
C TYR A 24 10.29 26.93 2.11
N GLY A 25 10.45 25.60 1.97
CA GLY A 25 11.77 24.95 1.86
C GLY A 25 12.63 25.47 0.71
N ILE A 26 12.04 25.82 -0.43
CA ILE A 26 12.76 26.36 -1.59
C ILE A 26 13.40 27.74 -1.33
N ASN A 27 12.78 28.55 -0.47
CA ASN A 27 13.20 29.91 -0.16
C ASN A 27 14.28 29.93 0.93
N TYR A 28 14.06 29.21 2.04
CA TYR A 28 14.98 29.20 3.18
C TYR A 28 16.12 28.19 3.04
N TYR A 29 15.90 27.08 2.32
CA TYR A 29 16.79 25.91 2.34
C TYR A 29 17.06 25.35 0.92
N ARG A 30 17.49 26.23 0.01
CA ARG A 30 17.70 25.94 -1.43
C ARG A 30 18.56 24.69 -1.74
N ASN A 31 19.48 24.29 -0.87
CA ASN A 31 20.28 23.08 -1.06
C ASN A 31 19.59 21.79 -0.56
N LEU A 32 18.71 21.90 0.44
CA LEU A 32 18.09 20.76 1.12
C LEU A 32 16.70 20.41 0.56
N TYR A 33 15.94 21.39 0.07
CA TYR A 33 14.55 21.17 -0.39
C TYR A 33 14.44 20.07 -1.45
N ARG A 34 15.40 19.98 -2.38
CA ARG A 34 15.41 18.94 -3.44
C ARG A 34 15.51 17.51 -2.87
N ILE A 35 16.19 17.35 -1.75
CA ILE A 35 16.33 16.07 -1.04
C ILE A 35 15.07 15.83 -0.22
N ALA A 36 14.62 16.83 0.55
CA ALA A 36 13.42 16.72 1.38
C ALA A 36 12.17 16.35 0.56
N ILE A 37 11.92 17.03 -0.58
CA ILE A 37 10.82 16.71 -1.50
C ILE A 37 10.87 15.25 -1.96
N ARG A 38 12.06 14.72 -2.29
CA ARG A 38 12.22 13.31 -2.68
C ARG A 38 11.93 12.37 -1.53
N VAL A 39 12.44 12.65 -0.33
CA VAL A 39 12.19 11.82 0.86
C VAL A 39 10.70 11.79 1.22
N PHE A 40 10.02 12.94 1.20
CA PHE A 40 8.57 13.02 1.49
C PHE A 40 7.67 12.47 0.37
N ALA A 41 8.19 12.28 -0.85
CA ALA A 41 7.45 11.65 -1.95
C ALA A 41 7.59 10.12 -1.99
N VAL A 42 8.55 9.53 -1.26
CA VAL A 42 8.75 8.07 -1.21
C VAL A 42 7.79 7.43 -0.21
N PRO A 43 6.99 6.42 -0.60
CA PRO A 43 6.20 5.64 0.33
C PRO A 43 7.08 4.89 1.34
N THR A 44 6.75 4.99 2.62
CA THR A 44 7.54 4.39 3.73
C THR A 44 7.16 2.94 4.05
N SER A 45 6.22 2.34 3.32
CA SER A 45 5.64 1.01 3.59
C SER A 45 5.65 0.10 2.36
N SER A 46 5.94 -1.19 2.57
CA SER A 46 5.87 -2.23 1.54
C SER A 46 4.47 -2.37 0.92
N ALA A 47 3.42 -2.00 1.66
CA ALA A 47 2.03 -1.99 1.19
C ALA A 47 1.79 -1.11 -0.04
N ALA A 48 2.68 -0.17 -0.35
CA ALA A 48 2.66 0.56 -1.62
C ALA A 48 3.12 -0.31 -2.79
N SER A 49 4.21 -1.06 -2.62
CA SER A 49 4.73 -2.02 -3.59
C SER A 49 3.79 -3.22 -3.76
N GLU A 50 3.22 -3.74 -2.66
CA GLU A 50 2.26 -4.85 -2.69
C GLU A 50 1.01 -4.51 -3.50
N ARG A 51 0.48 -3.28 -3.39
CA ARG A 51 -0.62 -2.79 -4.24
C ARG A 51 -0.23 -2.76 -5.72
N VAL A 52 0.98 -2.32 -6.06
CA VAL A 52 1.48 -2.37 -7.45
C VAL A 52 1.57 -3.82 -7.94
N TRP A 53 2.11 -4.73 -7.15
CA TRP A 53 2.20 -6.17 -7.50
C TRP A 53 0.83 -6.83 -7.64
N SER A 54 -0.16 -6.45 -6.82
CA SER A 54 -1.55 -6.89 -6.95
C SER A 54 -2.14 -6.48 -8.32
N ILE A 55 -1.94 -5.24 -8.74
CA ILE A 55 -2.35 -4.75 -10.07
C ILE A 55 -1.65 -5.56 -11.19
N TYR A 56 -0.35 -5.84 -11.07
CA TYR A 56 0.35 -6.67 -12.05
C TYR A 56 -0.21 -8.11 -12.11
N SER A 57 -0.57 -8.70 -10.96
CA SER A 57 -1.23 -10.01 -10.87
C SER A 57 -2.60 -10.02 -11.54
N PHE A 58 -3.42 -8.99 -11.29
CA PHE A 58 -4.73 -8.80 -11.92
C PHE A 58 -4.64 -8.62 -13.45
N LEU A 59 -3.70 -7.80 -13.91
CA LEU A 59 -3.46 -7.64 -15.35
C LEU A 59 -2.98 -8.96 -16.00
N MET A 60 -2.15 -9.73 -15.31
CA MET A 60 -1.63 -11.04 -15.75
C MET A 60 -2.43 -12.23 -15.19
N THR A 61 -3.73 -12.29 -15.47
CA THR A 61 -4.50 -13.51 -15.17
C THR A 61 -3.93 -14.73 -15.89
N LYS A 62 -3.96 -15.91 -15.23
CA LYS A 62 -3.47 -17.20 -15.78
C LYS A 62 -4.01 -17.50 -17.19
N ARG A 63 -5.22 -17.04 -17.52
CA ARG A 63 -5.90 -17.17 -18.82
C ARG A 63 -5.47 -16.15 -19.89
N ARG A 64 -4.87 -15.01 -19.50
CA ARG A 64 -4.36 -13.95 -20.41
C ARG A 64 -2.82 -13.87 -20.44
N ASN A 65 -2.12 -14.97 -20.16
CA ASN A 65 -0.67 -15.04 -19.97
C ASN A 65 0.18 -14.91 -21.28
N ARG A 66 -0.22 -14.01 -22.18
CA ARG A 66 0.38 -13.78 -23.51
C ARG A 66 0.65 -12.31 -23.83
N LEU A 67 0.63 -11.45 -22.80
CA LEU A 67 0.96 -10.04 -22.95
C LEU A 67 2.49 -9.85 -22.85
N ALA A 68 3.08 -9.14 -23.81
CA ALA A 68 4.48 -8.73 -23.72
C ALA A 68 4.67 -7.76 -22.53
N PHE A 69 5.81 -7.84 -21.84
CA PHE A 69 6.07 -7.09 -20.62
C PHE A 69 5.99 -5.56 -20.83
N GLU A 70 6.47 -5.07 -21.97
CA GLU A 70 6.43 -3.66 -22.36
C GLU A 70 4.99 -3.16 -22.58
N LYS A 71 4.09 -4.05 -22.99
CA LYS A 71 2.65 -3.73 -23.11
C LYS A 71 1.96 -3.79 -21.76
N LEU A 72 2.36 -4.72 -20.89
CA LEU A 72 1.87 -4.82 -19.51
C LEU A 72 2.23 -3.57 -18.70
N GLU A 73 3.49 -3.14 -18.74
CA GLU A 73 3.98 -1.93 -18.06
C GLU A 73 3.20 -0.68 -18.49
N ARG A 74 2.93 -0.51 -19.79
CA ARG A 74 2.11 0.60 -20.31
C ARG A 74 0.67 0.57 -19.80
N ILE A 75 0.05 -0.61 -19.71
CA ILE A 75 -1.31 -0.74 -19.17
C ILE A 75 -1.30 -0.47 -17.65
N ALA A 76 -0.34 -1.01 -16.91
CA ALA A 76 -0.18 -0.73 -15.49
C ALA A 76 0.06 0.76 -15.21
N PHE A 77 0.88 1.43 -16.03
CA PHE A 77 1.10 2.88 -15.95
C PHE A 77 -0.20 3.67 -16.17
N ILE A 78 -0.99 3.33 -17.20
CA ILE A 78 -2.28 3.99 -17.46
C ILE A 78 -3.25 3.75 -16.29
N TYR A 79 -3.37 2.51 -15.82
CA TYR A 79 -4.29 2.12 -14.74
C TYR A 79 -3.94 2.77 -13.39
N ILE A 80 -2.65 2.83 -13.03
CA ILE A 80 -2.21 3.44 -11.76
C ILE A 80 -2.38 4.98 -11.79
N ASN A 81 -2.19 5.61 -12.96
CA ASN A 81 -2.20 7.07 -13.07
C ASN A 81 -3.54 7.67 -13.57
N SER A 82 -4.53 6.87 -14.00
CA SER A 82 -5.84 7.40 -14.41
C SER A 82 -6.52 8.16 -13.27
N CYS A 83 -6.35 7.72 -12.02
CA CYS A 83 -6.85 8.41 -10.82
C CYS A 83 -6.22 9.79 -10.56
N LEU A 84 -5.17 10.17 -11.29
CA LEU A 84 -4.62 11.53 -11.26
C LEU A 84 -5.32 12.47 -12.28
N LEU A 85 -6.18 11.91 -13.14
CA LEU A 85 -6.93 12.60 -14.19
C LEU A 85 -8.44 12.55 -13.96
N ASP A 86 -8.93 11.52 -13.28
CA ASP A 86 -10.35 11.36 -12.92
C ASP A 86 -10.75 12.19 -11.69
N TYR A 87 -12.01 12.67 -11.68
CA TYR A 87 -12.59 13.42 -10.56
C TYR A 87 -13.06 12.52 -9.40
N ILE A 88 -13.04 11.19 -9.60
CA ILE A 88 -13.52 10.18 -8.66
C ILE A 88 -12.33 9.28 -8.30
N ASP A 89 -12.13 9.03 -7.01
CA ASP A 89 -11.05 8.17 -6.50
C ASP A 89 -11.27 6.72 -6.99
N CYS A 90 -10.50 6.27 -7.98
CA CYS A 90 -10.65 4.94 -8.61
C CYS A 90 -10.16 3.76 -7.74
N ARG A 91 -10.23 3.90 -6.43
CA ARG A 91 -10.08 2.83 -5.43
C ARG A 91 -11.08 1.68 -5.62
N ASP A 92 -12.17 1.92 -6.35
CA ASP A 92 -13.32 1.02 -6.51
C ASP A 92 -13.17 -0.05 -7.62
N TYR A 93 -12.28 0.14 -8.61
CA TYR A 93 -12.14 -0.79 -9.75
C TYR A 93 -11.55 -2.16 -9.42
N LEU A 94 -11.13 -2.40 -8.16
CA LEU A 94 -10.77 -3.74 -7.65
C LEU A 94 -11.78 -4.26 -6.62
N ALA A 95 -12.73 -3.42 -6.17
CA ALA A 95 -13.80 -3.84 -5.27
C ALA A 95 -14.94 -4.53 -6.04
N THR A 96 -15.09 -4.24 -7.34
CA THR A 96 -16.10 -4.86 -8.22
C THR A 96 -15.76 -6.27 -8.68
N ASP A 97 -14.50 -6.68 -8.60
CA ASP A 97 -13.98 -7.93 -9.16
C ASP A 97 -13.68 -8.97 -8.05
N VAL A 98 -14.23 -8.76 -6.85
CA VAL A 98 -14.27 -9.77 -5.78
C VAL A 98 -15.56 -10.57 -5.96
N ASP A 99 -15.58 -11.47 -6.94
CA ASP A 99 -16.65 -12.46 -7.06
C ASP A 99 -16.69 -13.30 -5.77
N GLU A 100 -17.87 -13.41 -5.17
CA GLU A 100 -18.15 -14.30 -4.03
C GLU A 100 -18.18 -15.76 -4.51
N ASP A 101 -17.02 -16.33 -4.82
CA ASP A 101 -16.83 -17.79 -4.91
C ASP A 101 -16.89 -18.39 -3.49
N ILE A 102 -18.09 -18.37 -2.91
CA ILE A 102 -18.47 -19.18 -1.75
C ILE A 102 -18.63 -20.61 -2.26
N ASP A 103 -17.59 -21.43 -2.06
CA ASP A 103 -17.75 -22.89 -2.14
C ASP A 103 -18.00 -23.41 -0.72
N ASP A 104 -19.28 -23.69 -0.45
CA ASP A 104 -19.77 -24.34 0.76
C ASP A 104 -19.58 -25.85 0.61
N ASP A 105 -18.57 -26.40 1.28
CA ASP A 105 -18.55 -27.82 1.64
C ASP A 105 -18.21 -27.96 3.12
N THR A 106 -19.17 -27.53 3.95
CA THR A 106 -19.20 -27.86 5.36
C THR A 106 -19.56 -29.35 5.53
N ASN A 107 -18.59 -30.20 5.87
CA ASN A 107 -18.89 -31.52 6.42
C ASN A 107 -18.09 -31.79 7.70
N GLU A 108 -18.74 -31.55 8.83
CA GLU A 108 -18.30 -31.99 10.16
C GLU A 108 -18.59 -33.49 10.33
N GLU A 109 -17.62 -34.30 10.79
CA GLU A 109 -17.95 -35.54 11.52
C GLU A 109 -16.81 -35.98 12.46
N SER A 110 -17.18 -36.58 13.60
CA SER A 110 -16.31 -36.87 14.75
C SER A 110 -16.86 -38.05 15.58
N GLU A 111 -16.17 -38.63 16.56
CA GLU A 111 -14.90 -38.30 17.23
C GLU A 111 -13.98 -39.54 17.31
N GLU A 112 -12.77 -39.40 17.87
CA GLU A 112 -12.40 -40.24 19.02
C GLU A 112 -11.17 -39.73 19.80
N ALA A 113 -11.35 -39.48 21.10
CA ALA A 113 -10.26 -39.30 22.06
C ALA A 113 -9.78 -40.65 22.60
N LYS A 114 -8.47 -40.78 22.85
CA LYS A 114 -7.92 -41.70 23.86
C LYS A 114 -6.77 -41.02 24.60
N GLU A 115 -6.84 -41.09 25.93
CA GLU A 115 -5.82 -40.63 26.87
C GLU A 115 -4.65 -41.65 26.97
N ASP A 116 -3.78 -41.44 27.96
CA ASP A 116 -2.61 -42.25 28.34
C ASP A 116 -1.36 -42.05 27.43
N GLU A 117 -0.13 -41.90 27.94
CA GLU A 117 0.38 -42.21 29.29
C GLU A 117 1.54 -41.25 29.68
N GLU A 118 1.71 -40.96 30.98
CA GLU A 118 2.80 -40.14 31.52
C GLU A 118 4.10 -40.95 31.61
N VAL A 119 5.18 -40.50 30.96
CA VAL A 119 6.54 -41.05 31.18
C VAL A 119 7.55 -39.95 31.45
N ILE A 120 7.88 -39.79 32.74
CA ILE A 120 9.05 -39.04 33.21
C ILE A 120 10.32 -39.86 32.92
N VAL A 121 11.27 -39.30 32.17
CA VAL A 121 12.69 -39.62 32.36
C VAL A 121 13.53 -38.34 32.29
N VAL A 122 14.27 -38.08 33.37
CA VAL A 122 15.24 -36.99 33.49
C VAL A 122 16.56 -37.39 32.82
N THR A 123 17.20 -36.48 32.10
CA THR A 123 18.67 -36.37 31.97
C THR A 123 19.04 -34.90 31.72
#